data_AF-A0A1X6YD27-F1
#
_entry.id   AF-A0A1X6YD27-F1
#
_cell.length_a   1.000
_cell.length_b   1.000
_cell.length_c   1.000
_cell.angle_alpha   90.00
_cell.angle_beta   90.00
_cell.angle_gamma   90.00
#
_symmetry.space_group_name_H-M   'P 1'
#
loop_
_entity.id
_entity.type
_entity.pdbx_description
1 polymer ?
#
loop_
_entity_poly.entity_id
_entity_poly.type
_entity_poly.pdbx_seq_one_letter_code
_entity_poly.pdbx_strand_id
1 'polypeptide(L)'
;MTNAANPTNTYGDSKYAKLYDRFSDFLLKTRKRNLALTLQGNDDLSDDIVGEDFAKFEQDLTNGLELTHHDQLRIQARIQRILRSSRECNKPI
;
A
#
# COMPACT_ATOMS: atom_id res chain seq x y z
N MET A 1 44.88 -4.63 -7.90
CA MET A 1 43.59 -4.71 -8.61
C MET A 1 42.54 -4.07 -7.73
N THR A 2 42.18 -2.83 -8.02
CA THR A 2 41.20 -2.05 -7.24
C THR A 2 39.79 -2.47 -7.64
N ASN A 3 39.08 -3.15 -6.75
CA ASN A 3 37.64 -3.37 -6.88
C ASN A 3 36.94 -2.02 -6.74
N ALA A 4 36.55 -1.44 -7.88
CA ALA A 4 35.67 -0.29 -7.91
C ALA A 4 34.29 -0.74 -7.38
N ALA A 5 33.97 -0.36 -6.15
CA ALA A 5 32.62 -0.46 -5.63
C ALA A 5 31.71 0.42 -6.50
N ASN A 6 30.87 -0.21 -7.31
CA ASN A 6 29.84 0.48 -8.10
C ASN A 6 28.88 1.21 -7.14
N PRO A 7 28.81 2.55 -7.16
CA PRO A 7 27.91 3.29 -6.30
C PRO A 7 26.59 3.55 -7.03
N THR A 8 25.88 2.52 -7.47
CA THR A 8 24.73 2.70 -8.38
C THR A 8 23.63 1.65 -8.20
N ASN A 9 23.01 1.57 -7.01
CA ASN A 9 21.58 1.19 -6.95
C ASN A 9 20.84 1.54 -5.65
N THR A 10 21.56 1.92 -4.59
CA THR A 10 20.98 2.18 -3.25
C THR A 10 19.87 3.24 -3.25
N TYR A 11 19.93 4.24 -4.15
CA TYR A 11 18.89 5.27 -4.25
C TYR A 11 17.59 4.76 -4.92
N GLY A 12 17.71 3.84 -5.87
CA GLY A 12 16.57 3.14 -6.49
C GLY A 12 15.87 2.22 -5.50
N ASP A 13 16.67 1.50 -4.72
CA ASP A 13 16.18 0.57 -3.70
C ASP A 13 15.50 1.29 -2.53
N SER A 14 16.03 2.44 -2.07
CA SER A 14 15.36 3.21 -1.00
C SER A 14 14.04 3.85 -1.44
N LYS A 15 13.95 4.35 -2.68
CA LYS A 15 12.70 4.90 -3.23
C LYS A 15 11.68 3.79 -3.48
N TYR A 16 12.14 2.65 -3.96
CA TYR A 16 11.30 1.48 -4.16
C TYR A 16 10.68 1.02 -2.84
N ALA A 17 11.50 0.82 -1.79
CA ALA A 17 11.02 0.41 -0.46
C ALA A 17 9.97 1.39 0.08
N LYS A 18 10.25 2.69 0.07
CA LYS A 18 9.30 3.72 0.52
C LYS A 18 7.98 3.70 -0.24
N LEU A 19 8.02 3.51 -1.56
CA LEU A 19 6.81 3.40 -2.36
C LEU A 19 6.07 2.10 -2.09
N TYR A 20 6.80 0.99 -1.90
CA TYR A 20 6.23 -0.31 -1.56
C TYR A 20 5.48 -0.25 -0.24
N ASP A 21 6.10 0.30 0.81
CA ASP A 21 5.47 0.48 2.11
C ASP A 21 4.22 1.35 1.99
N ARG A 22 4.33 2.50 1.29
CA ARG A 22 3.20 3.42 1.11
C ARG A 22 2.03 2.78 0.35
N PHE A 23 2.29 2.01 -0.72
CA PHE A 23 1.21 1.32 -1.45
C PHE A 23 0.62 0.15 -0.66
N SER A 24 1.44 -0.56 0.11
CA SER A 24 1.01 -1.64 1.00
C SER A 24 0.08 -1.11 2.08
N ASP A 25 0.50 -0.07 2.78
CA ASP A 25 -0.28 0.63 3.80
C ASP A 25 -1.61 1.14 3.24
N PHE A 26 -1.57 1.77 2.07
CA PHE A 26 -2.77 2.28 1.42
C PHE A 26 -3.78 1.16 1.16
N LEU A 27 -3.35 0.06 0.51
CA LEU A 27 -4.25 -1.04 0.17
C LEU A 27 -4.82 -1.74 1.40
N LEU A 28 -3.99 -1.96 2.42
CA LEU A 28 -4.43 -2.58 3.67
C LEU A 28 -5.45 -1.69 4.40
N LYS A 29 -5.18 -0.38 4.52
CA LYS A 29 -6.12 0.57 5.12
C LYS A 29 -7.43 0.64 4.34
N THR A 30 -7.38 0.68 3.01
CA THR A 30 -8.59 0.68 2.18
C THR A 30 -9.41 -0.59 2.39
N ARG A 31 -8.78 -1.78 2.50
CA ARG A 31 -9.49 -3.03 2.79
C ARG A 31 -10.17 -3.01 4.14
N LYS A 32 -9.45 -2.60 5.20
CA LYS A 32 -10.03 -2.51 6.55
C LYS A 32 -11.27 -1.64 6.55
N ARG A 33 -11.17 -0.44 5.96
CA ARG A 33 -12.28 0.48 5.84
C ARG A 33 -13.46 -0.12 5.05
N ASN A 34 -13.19 -0.78 3.93
CA ASN A 34 -14.26 -1.40 3.13
C ASN A 34 -14.95 -2.55 3.88
N LEU A 35 -14.20 -3.34 4.65
CA LEU A 35 -14.76 -4.39 5.50
C LEU A 35 -15.63 -3.79 6.63
N ALA A 36 -15.16 -2.73 7.29
CA ALA A 36 -15.95 -2.02 8.29
C ALA A 36 -17.23 -1.42 7.69
N LEU A 37 -17.16 -0.84 6.49
CA LEU A 37 -18.36 -0.35 5.78
C LEU A 37 -19.32 -1.48 5.37
N THR A 38 -18.82 -2.66 5.05
CA THR A 38 -19.67 -3.82 4.75
C THR A 38 -20.49 -4.24 5.97
N LEU A 39 -19.94 -4.04 7.18
CA LEU A 39 -20.62 -4.32 8.43
C LEU A 39 -21.85 -3.43 8.65
N GLN A 40 -21.90 -2.26 8.01
CA GLN A 40 -23.02 -1.32 8.19
C GLN A 40 -24.35 -1.91 7.74
N GLY A 41 -24.33 -2.81 6.76
CA GLY A 41 -25.53 -3.43 6.23
C GLY A 41 -26.54 -2.42 5.69
N ASN A 42 -27.71 -2.90 5.30
CA ASN A 42 -28.90 -2.08 5.01
C ASN A 42 -30.15 -2.86 5.42
N ASP A 43 -30.05 -3.58 6.53
CA ASP A 43 -31.07 -4.41 7.11
C ASP A 43 -31.56 -3.81 8.43
N ASP A 44 -32.46 -4.51 9.10
CA ASP A 44 -33.08 -4.06 10.36
C ASP A 44 -32.08 -3.88 11.51
N LEU A 45 -30.83 -4.34 11.34
CA LEU A 45 -29.74 -4.19 12.30
C LEU A 45 -28.86 -2.96 12.01
N SER A 46 -29.04 -2.30 10.86
CA SER A 46 -28.23 -1.14 10.47
C SER A 46 -28.38 0.07 11.39
N ASP A 47 -29.54 0.23 12.02
CA ASP A 47 -29.79 1.28 13.03
C ASP A 47 -29.16 0.95 14.39
N ASP A 48 -28.89 -0.33 14.66
CA ASP A 48 -28.29 -0.81 15.92
C ASP A 48 -26.76 -0.72 15.90
N ILE A 49 -26.13 -0.67 14.71
CA ILE A 49 -24.68 -0.53 14.56
C ILE A 49 -24.34 0.95 14.38
N VAL A 50 -23.87 1.59 15.44
CA VAL A 50 -23.63 3.04 15.45
C VAL A 50 -22.21 3.41 15.00
N GLY A 51 -22.00 4.69 14.67
CA GLY A 51 -20.73 5.25 14.18
C GLY A 51 -19.47 4.81 14.93
N GLU A 52 -19.57 4.66 16.26
CA GLU A 52 -18.44 4.23 17.11
C GLU A 52 -18.09 2.75 16.95
N ASP A 53 -19.05 1.89 16.62
CA ASP A 53 -18.83 0.46 16.44
C ASP A 53 -17.99 0.20 15.18
N PHE A 54 -18.20 0.98 14.11
CA PHE A 54 -17.36 0.90 12.92
C PHE A 54 -15.92 1.31 13.19
N ALA A 55 -15.71 2.40 13.93
CA ALA A 55 -14.37 2.88 14.26
C ALA A 55 -13.60 1.89 15.14
N LYS A 56 -14.29 1.27 16.12
CA LYS A 56 -13.72 0.19 16.93
C LYS A 56 -13.44 -1.04 16.09
N PHE A 57 -14.38 -1.46 15.24
CA PHE A 57 -14.19 -2.61 14.37
C PHE A 57 -13.04 -2.40 13.36
N GLU A 58 -12.88 -1.20 12.79
CA GLU A 58 -11.74 -0.85 11.93
C GLU A 58 -10.39 -0.92 12.69
N GLN A 59 -10.37 -0.55 13.97
CA GLN A 59 -9.18 -0.68 14.83
C GLN A 59 -8.88 -2.15 15.16
N ASP A 60 -9.92 -2.92 15.51
CA ASP A 60 -9.84 -4.35 15.84
C ASP A 60 -9.49 -5.21 14.63
N LEU A 61 -9.73 -4.71 13.41
CA LEU A 61 -9.24 -5.26 12.16
C LEU A 61 -7.70 -5.07 12.04
N THR A 62 -6.90 -5.65 12.95
CA THR A 62 -5.43 -5.77 12.78
C THR A 62 -4.84 -6.91 13.63
N ASN A 63 -4.41 -8.05 13.05
CA ASN A 63 -3.07 -8.26 12.48
C ASN A 63 -3.04 -9.29 11.31
N GLY A 64 -4.16 -9.92 10.95
CA GLY A 64 -4.19 -11.01 9.95
C GLY A 64 -4.43 -10.60 8.49
N LEU A 65 -4.61 -9.30 8.23
CA LEU A 65 -4.82 -8.79 6.88
C LEU A 65 -3.48 -8.68 6.16
N GLU A 66 -3.26 -9.58 5.22
CA GLU A 66 -2.04 -9.63 4.41
C GLU A 66 -2.30 -9.22 2.97
N LEU A 67 -1.23 -8.78 2.30
CA LEU A 67 -1.25 -8.61 0.86
C LEU A 67 -1.24 -9.97 0.18
N THR A 68 -2.15 -10.16 -0.77
CA THR A 68 -2.11 -11.34 -1.63
C THR A 68 -0.91 -11.23 -2.58
N HIS A 69 -0.49 -12.36 -3.15
CA HIS A 69 0.53 -12.37 -4.20
C HIS A 69 0.18 -11.43 -5.36
N HIS A 70 -1.11 -11.38 -5.74
CA HIS A 70 -1.59 -10.49 -6.79
C HIS A 70 -1.44 -9.00 -6.43
N ASP A 71 -1.65 -8.63 -5.17
CA ASP A 71 -1.46 -7.25 -4.71
C ASP A 71 0.00 -6.84 -4.83
N GLN A 72 0.90 -7.71 -4.38
CA GLN A 72 2.34 -7.49 -4.45
C GLN A 72 2.76 -7.24 -5.90
N LEU A 73 2.34 -8.09 -6.85
CA LEU A 73 2.65 -7.90 -8.27
C LEU A 73 2.14 -6.55 -8.82
N ARG A 74 0.92 -6.14 -8.45
CA ARG A 74 0.36 -4.83 -8.87
C ARG A 74 1.16 -3.67 -8.29
N ILE A 75 1.53 -3.74 -7.01
CA ILE A 75 2.35 -2.73 -6.34
C ILE A 75 3.69 -2.60 -7.06
N GLN A 76 4.37 -3.73 -7.29
CA GLN A 76 5.67 -3.75 -7.97
C GLN A 76 5.60 -3.12 -9.37
N ALA A 77 4.62 -3.51 -10.18
CA ALA A 77 4.43 -2.96 -11.52
C ALA A 77 4.15 -1.44 -11.49
N ARG A 78 3.39 -0.96 -10.49
CA ARG A 78 3.09 0.47 -10.33
C ARG A 78 4.33 1.26 -9.94
N ILE A 79 5.12 0.76 -9.00
CA ILE A 79 6.37 1.38 -8.56
C ILE A 79 7.35 1.48 -9.73
N GLN A 80 7.52 0.39 -10.49
CA GLN A 80 8.39 0.38 -11.67
C GLN A 80 7.99 1.45 -12.69
N ARG A 81 6.68 1.66 -12.91
CA ARG A 81 6.18 2.71 -13.80
C ARG A 81 6.53 4.11 -13.27
N ILE A 82 6.30 4.39 -11.99
CA ILE A 82 6.61 5.68 -11.35
C ILE A 82 8.10 6.00 -11.42
N LEU A 83 8.94 5.01 -11.09
CA LEU A 83 10.40 5.17 -11.09
C LEU A 83 10.95 5.31 -12.51
N ARG A 84 10.35 4.66 -13.52
CA ARG A 84 10.73 4.85 -14.93
C ARG A 84 10.41 6.25 -15.42
N SER A 85 9.19 6.73 -15.20
CA SER A 85 8.78 8.10 -15.57
C SER A 85 9.65 9.17 -14.87
N SER A 86 10.05 8.91 -13.63
CA SER A 86 10.97 9.80 -12.89
C SER A 86 12.38 9.85 -13.48
N ARG A 87 12.84 8.79 -14.15
CA ARG A 87 14.15 8.76 -14.83
C ARG A 87 14.11 9.47 -16.18
N GLU A 88 13.02 9.33 -16.93
CA GLU A 88 12.83 9.99 -18.22
C GLU A 88 12.70 11.52 -18.08
N CYS A 89 12.08 11.99 -17.00
CA CYS A 89 11.95 13.43 -16.70
C CYS A 89 13.28 14.10 -16.28
N ASN A 90 14.31 13.32 -15.89
CA ASN A 90 15.61 13.83 -15.41
C ASN A 90 16.75 13.71 -16.45
N LYS A 91 16.45 13.48 -17.74
CA LYS A 91 17.48 13.55 -18.79
C LYS A 91 17.83 15.01 -19.08
N PRO A 92 19.10 15.44 -18.95
CA PRO A 92 19.51 16.76 -19.41
C PRO A 92 19.44 16.80 -20.95
N ILE A 93 19.01 17.95 -21.47
CA ILE A 93 19.01 18.28 -22.91
C ILE A 93 20.47 18.40 -23.40
#